data_AF-A0A2H5WYJ0-F1
#
_entry.id   AF-A0A2H5WYJ0-F1
#
_cell.length_a   1.000
_cell.length_b   1.000
_cell.length_c   1.000
_cell.angle_alpha   90.00
_cell.angle_beta   90.00
_cell.angle_gamma   90.00
#
_symmetry.space_group_name_H-M   'P 1'
#
loop_
_entity.id
_entity.type
_entity.pdbx_description
1 polymer ?
#
loop_
_entity_poly.entity_id
_entity_poly.type
_entity_poly.pdbx_seq_one_letter_code
_entity_poly.pdbx_strand_id
1 'polypeptide(L)'
;MANQGNFGNAPQPAANNMRNQVIRAATKMRDEIHHDYTAAIRNTVLWALLLVIASLLFAALTSRPLMRFTGEFWTAYFIGAFLHAALGLSMHMWKIGTKRQESIYRIFGLFVVLLALAILVVAYFRAQLAIERGQPMLGAYLVSLFMAILEIVVPTLFGTMLATSWLRSDFLAKEYGWARELAARMPNEMNPQEAWRDEVRSIRQEIENVNRRINEWQTEMHEADADRRWDKVRELEEKIRRAKEQIHLQEDRLTRLERWYPGPAADLQ
;
A
#
# COMPACT_ATOMS: atom_id res chain seq x y z
N MET A 1 29.56 65.63 31.51
CA MET A 1 28.65 65.74 30.35
C MET A 1 28.43 64.33 29.81
N ALA A 2 27.17 63.95 29.64
CA ALA A 2 26.70 62.63 29.23
C ALA A 2 26.67 62.45 27.71
N ASN A 3 26.85 61.19 27.25
CA ASN A 3 26.11 60.42 26.23
C ASN A 3 27.08 59.41 25.58
N GLN A 4 26.99 58.10 25.85
CA GLN A 4 26.02 57.12 25.33
C GLN A 4 25.94 57.02 23.80
N GLY A 5 26.13 55.80 23.31
CA GLY A 5 25.90 55.34 21.94
C GLY A 5 27.07 54.46 21.48
N ASN A 6 26.94 53.18 21.17
CA ASN A 6 25.76 52.39 20.87
C ASN A 6 26.19 50.90 20.93
N PHE A 7 25.87 50.20 22.02
CA PHE A 7 25.85 48.73 22.01
C PHE A 7 24.57 48.31 21.31
N GLY A 8 24.66 47.68 20.13
CA GLY A 8 23.42 47.34 19.42
C GLY A 8 23.56 46.62 18.10
N ASN A 9 24.40 45.59 18.00
CA ASN A 9 24.21 44.54 16.99
C ASN A 9 23.74 43.26 17.68
N ALA A 10 22.52 43.31 18.25
CA ALA A 10 21.78 42.10 18.53
C ALA A 10 21.13 41.65 17.21
N PRO A 11 21.47 40.48 16.63
CA PRO A 11 20.75 39.97 15.47
C PRO A 11 19.28 39.76 15.82
N GLN A 12 18.44 40.14 14.86
CA GLN A 12 17.01 40.43 15.00
C GLN A 12 16.21 39.22 15.52
N PRO A 13 15.35 39.40 16.55
CA PRO A 13 14.48 38.33 17.06
C PRO A 13 13.49 37.79 16.01
N ALA A 14 13.14 38.58 14.99
CA ALA A 14 12.22 38.17 13.92
C ALA A 14 12.79 37.05 13.03
N ALA A 15 14.07 37.11 12.64
CA ALA A 15 14.70 36.08 11.81
C ALA A 15 14.87 34.74 12.57
N ASN A 16 15.24 34.82 13.86
CA ASN A 16 15.31 33.65 14.73
C ASN A 16 13.92 33.03 14.98
N ASN A 17 12.87 33.85 15.05
CA ASN A 17 11.50 33.37 15.17
C ASN A 17 11.05 32.63 13.90
N MET A 18 11.33 33.16 12.71
CA MET A 18 10.97 32.51 11.44
C MET A 18 11.74 31.19 11.24
N ARG A 19 13.05 31.19 11.51
CA ARG A 19 13.87 29.96 11.48
C ARG A 19 13.26 28.86 12.34
N ASN A 20 12.92 29.18 13.59
CA ASN A 20 12.33 28.24 14.52
C ASN A 20 10.93 27.77 14.08
N GLN A 21 10.15 28.61 13.41
CA GLN A 21 8.84 28.24 12.86
C GLN A 21 8.97 27.24 11.71
N VAL A 22 9.93 27.43 10.79
CA VAL A 22 10.20 26.49 9.69
C VAL A 22 10.66 25.13 10.20
N ILE A 23 11.57 25.11 11.18
CA ILE A 23 12.04 23.86 11.80
C ILE A 23 10.87 23.13 12.49
N ARG A 24 10.03 23.87 13.23
CA ARG A 24 8.84 23.28 13.88
C ARG A 24 7.82 22.78 12.85
N ALA A 25 7.63 23.48 11.75
CA ALA A 25 6.75 23.06 10.65
C ALA A 25 7.24 21.75 10.01
N ALA A 26 8.53 21.64 9.70
CA ALA A 26 9.13 20.41 9.17
C ALA A 26 8.93 19.24 10.13
N THR A 27 9.14 19.49 11.43
CA THR A 27 8.96 18.50 12.49
C THR A 27 7.50 18.06 12.62
N LYS A 28 6.55 19.00 12.57
CA LYS A 28 5.11 18.69 12.61
C LYS A 28 4.66 17.87 11.40
N MET A 29 5.13 18.22 10.20
CA MET A 29 4.85 17.46 8.99
C MET A 29 5.37 16.01 9.10
N ARG A 30 6.61 15.84 9.56
CA ARG A 30 7.19 14.51 9.84
C ARG A 30 6.34 13.74 10.85
N ASP A 31 5.89 14.38 11.93
CA ASP A 31 5.15 13.72 13.00
C ASP A 31 3.73 13.32 12.56
N GLU A 32 3.05 14.11 11.73
CA GLU A 32 1.78 13.75 11.10
C GLU A 32 1.95 12.51 10.21
N ILE A 33 2.96 12.51 9.34
CA ILE A 33 3.25 11.37 8.45
C ILE A 33 3.66 10.14 9.26
N HIS A 34 4.41 10.32 10.35
CA HIS A 34 4.77 9.23 11.27
C HIS A 34 3.54 8.63 11.94
N HIS A 35 2.59 9.47 12.35
CA HIS A 35 1.33 9.02 12.94
C HIS A 35 0.53 8.17 11.95
N ASP A 36 0.38 8.64 10.71
CA ASP A 36 -0.29 7.89 9.64
C ASP A 36 0.42 6.58 9.32
N TYR A 37 1.76 6.60 9.24
CA TYR A 37 2.57 5.42 9.02
C TYR A 37 2.38 4.39 10.13
N THR A 38 2.42 4.83 11.40
CA THR A 38 2.22 3.96 12.56
C THR A 38 0.80 3.40 12.60
N ALA A 39 -0.21 4.19 12.23
CA ALA A 39 -1.59 3.71 12.10
C ALA A 39 -1.72 2.65 11.00
N ALA A 40 -1.06 2.83 9.84
CA ALA A 40 -1.03 1.85 8.77
C ALA A 40 -0.33 0.54 9.18
N ILE A 41 0.78 0.62 9.92
CA ILE A 41 1.44 -0.56 10.50
C ILE A 41 0.51 -1.28 11.49
N ARG A 42 -0.11 -0.55 12.43
CA ARG A 42 -1.05 -1.13 13.39
C ARG A 42 -2.19 -1.84 12.68
N ASN A 43 -2.76 -1.23 11.65
CA ASN A 43 -3.80 -1.87 10.83
C ASN A 43 -3.30 -3.14 10.15
N THR A 44 -2.09 -3.12 9.59
CA THR A 44 -1.47 -4.30 8.97
C THR A 44 -1.29 -5.44 9.99
N VAL A 45 -0.79 -5.13 11.19
CA VAL A 45 -0.63 -6.10 12.29
C VAL A 45 -1.99 -6.64 12.75
N LEU A 46 -3.00 -5.77 12.92
CA LEU A 46 -4.35 -6.18 13.30
C LEU A 46 -4.98 -7.11 12.26
N TRP A 47 -4.88 -6.78 10.97
CA TRP A 47 -5.39 -7.64 9.91
C TRP A 47 -4.65 -8.97 9.82
N ALA A 48 -3.33 -9.00 10.06
CA ALA A 48 -2.56 -10.23 10.13
C ALA A 48 -2.98 -11.10 11.32
N LEU A 49 -3.16 -10.49 12.51
CA LEU A 49 -3.65 -11.20 13.70
C LEU A 49 -5.07 -11.73 13.50
N LEU A 50 -5.97 -10.93 12.93
CA LEU A 50 -7.33 -11.36 12.62
C LEU A 50 -7.34 -12.50 11.60
N LEU A 51 -6.47 -12.48 10.59
CA LEU A 51 -6.32 -13.58 9.65
C LEU A 51 -5.89 -14.86 10.37
N VAL A 52 -4.91 -14.79 11.28
CA VAL A 52 -4.49 -15.95 12.10
C VAL A 52 -5.64 -16.46 12.96
N ILE A 53 -6.35 -15.58 13.67
CA ILE A 53 -7.51 -15.96 14.51
C ILE A 53 -8.61 -16.58 13.65
N ALA A 54 -8.94 -15.99 12.50
CA ALA A 54 -9.91 -16.53 11.56
C ALA A 54 -9.47 -17.91 11.05
N SER A 55 -8.18 -18.10 10.76
CA SER A 55 -7.61 -19.40 10.36
C SER A 55 -7.81 -20.45 11.46
N LEU A 56 -7.55 -20.09 12.71
CA LEU A 56 -7.69 -20.97 13.87
C LEU A 56 -9.15 -21.32 14.15
N LEU A 57 -10.06 -20.33 14.12
CA LEU A 57 -11.50 -20.55 14.25
C LEU A 57 -12.02 -21.43 13.13
N PHE A 58 -11.56 -21.18 11.90
CA PHE A 58 -11.95 -21.96 10.73
C PHE A 58 -11.47 -23.41 10.84
N ALA A 59 -10.21 -23.63 11.24
CA ALA A 59 -9.68 -24.96 11.52
C ALA A 59 -10.45 -25.66 12.65
N ALA A 60 -10.85 -24.96 13.71
CA ALA A 60 -11.64 -25.50 14.81
C ALA A 60 -13.09 -25.88 14.39
N LEU A 61 -13.72 -25.05 13.56
CA LEU A 61 -15.09 -25.26 13.07
C LEU A 61 -15.17 -26.37 12.01
N THR A 62 -14.14 -26.53 11.19
CA THR A 62 -14.08 -27.62 10.20
C THR A 62 -13.61 -28.94 10.81
N SER A 63 -12.75 -28.91 11.82
CA SER A 63 -12.31 -30.12 12.52
C SER A 63 -13.38 -30.73 13.43
N ARG A 64 -14.21 -29.94 14.14
CA ARG A 64 -15.22 -30.49 15.07
C ARG A 64 -16.28 -31.43 14.46
N PRO A 65 -16.85 -31.17 13.28
CA PRO A 65 -17.75 -32.13 12.61
C PRO A 65 -17.02 -33.37 12.09
N LEU A 66 -15.75 -33.23 11.65
CA LEU A 66 -14.93 -34.34 11.13
C LEU A 66 -14.36 -35.25 12.24
N MET A 67 -14.07 -34.69 13.42
CA MET A 67 -13.62 -35.40 14.62
C MET A 67 -14.60 -36.47 15.08
N ARG A 68 -15.90 -36.31 14.80
CA ARG A 68 -16.92 -37.27 15.20
C ARG A 68 -17.03 -38.49 14.28
N PHE A 69 -16.41 -38.47 13.09
CA PHE A 69 -16.69 -39.45 12.04
C PHE A 69 -15.50 -40.09 11.32
N THR A 70 -14.27 -39.55 11.38
CA THR A 70 -13.19 -40.06 10.50
C THR A 70 -11.81 -40.27 11.12
N GLY A 71 -11.52 -39.80 12.34
CA GLY A 71 -10.21 -40.02 12.98
C GLY A 71 -9.00 -39.37 12.27
N GLU A 72 -9.16 -38.82 11.06
CA GLU A 72 -8.09 -38.16 10.31
C GLU A 72 -7.93 -36.69 10.74
N PHE A 73 -7.29 -36.52 11.89
CA PHE A 73 -6.96 -35.22 12.48
C PHE A 73 -6.05 -34.36 11.57
N TRP A 74 -5.24 -35.00 10.75
CA TRP A 74 -4.13 -34.38 10.04
C TRP A 74 -4.55 -33.73 8.73
N THR A 75 -5.41 -34.36 7.93
CA THR A 75 -5.78 -33.90 6.58
C THR A 75 -6.58 -32.59 6.60
N ALA A 76 -7.55 -32.42 7.50
CA ALA A 76 -8.31 -31.17 7.63
C ALA A 76 -7.44 -30.00 8.15
N TYR A 77 -6.53 -30.28 9.09
CA TYR A 77 -5.53 -29.31 9.56
C TYR A 77 -4.56 -28.91 8.46
N PHE A 78 -4.06 -29.88 7.68
CA PHE A 78 -3.17 -29.63 6.55
C PHE A 78 -3.88 -28.85 5.44
N ILE A 79 -5.13 -29.16 5.11
CA ILE A 79 -5.90 -28.42 4.09
C ILE A 79 -6.16 -26.98 4.55
N GLY A 80 -6.59 -26.78 5.80
CA GLY A 80 -6.78 -25.45 6.37
C GLY A 80 -5.49 -24.63 6.43
N ALA A 81 -4.39 -25.21 6.91
CA ALA A 81 -3.08 -24.57 6.96
C ALA A 81 -2.53 -24.30 5.54
N PHE A 82 -2.73 -25.22 4.60
CA PHE A 82 -2.28 -25.06 3.20
C PHE A 82 -3.10 -24.01 2.46
N LEU A 83 -4.42 -23.91 2.68
CA LEU A 83 -5.25 -22.83 2.15
C LEU A 83 -4.80 -21.46 2.68
N HIS A 84 -4.57 -21.35 3.99
CA HIS A 84 -4.10 -20.11 4.60
C HIS A 84 -2.65 -19.77 4.22
N ALA A 85 -1.79 -20.77 4.03
CA ALA A 85 -0.43 -20.59 3.49
C ALA A 85 -0.45 -20.22 2.00
N ALA A 86 -1.34 -20.79 1.20
CA ALA A 86 -1.55 -20.46 -0.21
C ALA A 86 -2.13 -19.04 -0.37
N LEU A 87 -2.98 -18.61 0.56
CA LEU A 87 -3.47 -17.23 0.66
C LEU A 87 -2.41 -16.27 1.24
N GLY A 88 -1.53 -16.71 2.13
CA GLY A 88 -0.33 -15.97 2.53
C GLY A 88 0.67 -15.82 1.37
N LEU A 89 0.85 -16.87 0.56
CA LEU A 89 1.61 -16.85 -0.69
C LEU A 89 0.95 -15.96 -1.74
N SER A 90 -0.38 -15.88 -1.77
CA SER A 90 -1.13 -14.94 -2.61
C SER A 90 -0.76 -13.49 -2.31
N MET A 91 -0.49 -13.14 -1.04
CA MET A 91 0.01 -11.82 -0.64
C MET A 91 1.44 -11.57 -1.16
N HIS A 92 2.33 -12.57 -1.06
CA HIS A 92 3.70 -12.45 -1.54
C HIS A 92 3.75 -12.32 -3.08
N MET A 93 2.84 -12.99 -3.78
CA MET A 93 2.67 -12.89 -5.23
C MET A 93 1.93 -11.62 -5.66
N TRP A 94 1.01 -11.08 -4.86
CA TRP A 94 0.39 -9.76 -5.08
C TRP A 94 1.43 -8.63 -5.00
N LYS A 95 2.40 -8.74 -4.08
CA LYS A 95 3.58 -7.87 -3.99
C LYS A 95 4.48 -7.94 -5.24
N ILE A 96 4.60 -9.13 -5.84
CA ILE A 96 5.36 -9.32 -7.09
C ILE A 96 4.54 -8.83 -8.29
N GLY A 97 3.24 -9.07 -8.32
CA GLY A 97 2.32 -8.57 -9.35
C GLY A 97 2.27 -7.04 -9.38
N THR A 98 2.21 -6.38 -8.22
CA THR A 98 2.26 -4.90 -8.14
C THR A 98 3.62 -4.33 -8.53
N LYS A 99 4.74 -5.01 -8.24
CA LYS A 99 6.10 -4.57 -8.64
C LYS A 99 6.49 -4.89 -10.09
N ARG A 100 5.90 -5.90 -10.73
CA ARG A 100 6.28 -6.35 -12.09
C ARG A 100 5.15 -6.33 -13.12
N GLN A 101 3.98 -5.77 -12.78
CA GLN A 101 2.75 -5.62 -13.59
C GLN A 101 2.76 -6.16 -15.02
N GLU A 102 2.84 -7.47 -15.22
CA GLU A 102 2.25 -8.20 -16.35
C GLU A 102 2.49 -9.71 -16.23
N SER A 103 1.57 -10.50 -16.79
CA SER A 103 1.47 -11.98 -16.72
C SER A 103 1.16 -12.58 -15.34
N ILE A 104 1.80 -12.12 -14.27
CA ILE A 104 1.64 -12.72 -12.92
C ILE A 104 0.21 -12.56 -12.39
N TYR A 105 -0.49 -11.47 -12.71
CA TYR A 105 -1.90 -11.30 -12.36
C TYR A 105 -2.84 -12.27 -13.09
N ARG A 106 -2.52 -12.68 -14.33
CA ARG A 106 -3.32 -13.66 -15.07
C ARG A 106 -3.12 -15.06 -14.50
N ILE A 107 -1.87 -15.42 -14.19
CA ILE A 107 -1.51 -16.67 -13.51
C ILE A 107 -2.12 -16.72 -12.11
N PHE A 108 -2.13 -15.58 -11.41
CA PHE A 108 -2.73 -15.45 -10.09
C PHE A 108 -4.26 -15.52 -10.10
N GLY A 109 -4.92 -14.80 -11.01
CA GLY A 109 -6.36 -14.90 -11.22
C GLY A 109 -6.77 -16.33 -11.56
N LEU A 110 -5.98 -17.00 -12.43
CA LEU A 110 -6.17 -18.42 -12.73
C LEU A 110 -5.99 -19.29 -11.48
N PHE A 111 -4.97 -19.05 -10.66
CA PHE A 111 -4.74 -19.79 -9.41
C PHE A 111 -5.90 -19.61 -8.42
N VAL A 112 -6.42 -18.40 -8.24
CA VAL A 112 -7.58 -18.12 -7.37
C VAL A 112 -8.82 -18.83 -7.89
N VAL A 113 -9.05 -18.81 -9.20
CA VAL A 113 -10.18 -19.53 -9.84
C VAL A 113 -10.03 -21.04 -9.64
N LEU A 114 -8.83 -21.60 -9.83
CA LEU A 114 -8.55 -23.01 -9.61
C LEU A 114 -8.71 -23.40 -8.13
N LEU A 115 -8.29 -22.55 -7.20
CA LEU A 115 -8.47 -22.75 -5.76
C LEU A 115 -9.95 -22.72 -5.37
N ALA A 116 -10.73 -21.77 -5.90
CA ALA A 116 -12.17 -21.71 -5.68
C ALA A 116 -12.88 -22.95 -6.25
N LEU A 117 -12.49 -23.41 -7.44
CA LEU A 117 -12.99 -24.65 -8.02
C LEU A 117 -12.64 -25.86 -7.16
N ALA A 118 -11.40 -25.95 -6.66
CA ALA A 118 -10.99 -27.03 -5.76
C ALA A 118 -11.82 -27.04 -4.45
N ILE A 119 -12.04 -25.87 -3.84
CA ILE A 119 -12.91 -25.72 -2.66
C ILE A 119 -14.32 -26.21 -2.95
N LEU A 120 -14.91 -25.82 -4.09
CA LEU A 120 -16.25 -26.24 -4.50
C LEU A 120 -16.34 -27.76 -4.73
N VAL A 121 -15.32 -28.37 -5.35
CA VAL A 121 -15.23 -29.82 -5.54
C VAL A 121 -15.17 -30.55 -4.19
N VAL A 122 -14.33 -30.07 -3.26
CA VAL A 122 -14.22 -30.64 -1.91
C VAL A 122 -15.53 -30.45 -1.12
N ALA A 123 -16.23 -29.33 -1.31
CA ALA A 123 -17.54 -29.09 -0.71
C ALA A 123 -18.60 -30.06 -1.26
N TYR A 124 -18.59 -30.33 -2.56
CA TYR A 124 -19.48 -31.32 -3.17
C TYR A 124 -19.28 -32.71 -2.56
N PHE A 125 -18.03 -33.19 -2.48
CA PHE A 125 -17.75 -34.50 -1.87
C PHE A 125 -18.08 -34.53 -0.37
N ARG A 126 -17.86 -33.44 0.36
CA ARG A 126 -18.29 -33.31 1.77
C ARG A 126 -19.81 -33.41 1.92
N ALA A 127 -20.58 -32.83 1.01
CA ALA A 127 -22.04 -32.96 0.99
C ALA A 127 -22.46 -34.40 0.71
N GLN A 128 -21.85 -35.05 -0.28
CA GLN A 128 -22.15 -36.43 -0.66
C GLN A 128 -21.88 -37.41 0.50
N LEU A 129 -20.75 -37.28 1.18
CA LEU A 129 -20.43 -38.05 2.39
C LEU A 129 -21.43 -37.84 3.53
N ALA A 130 -21.98 -36.64 3.69
CA ALA A 130 -23.00 -36.38 4.71
C ALA A 130 -24.34 -37.04 4.36
N ILE A 131 -24.68 -37.10 3.07
CA ILE A 131 -25.89 -37.78 2.56
C ILE A 131 -25.79 -39.29 2.76
N GLU A 132 -24.64 -39.88 2.43
CA GLU A 132 -24.36 -41.30 2.67
C GLU A 132 -24.46 -41.67 4.16
N ARG A 133 -24.24 -40.70 5.05
CA ARG A 133 -24.38 -40.83 6.51
C ARG A 133 -25.80 -40.53 7.02
N GLY A 134 -26.78 -40.39 6.13
CA GLY A 134 -28.20 -40.26 6.47
C GLY A 134 -28.70 -38.83 6.67
N GLN A 135 -27.93 -37.80 6.31
CA GLN A 135 -28.44 -36.42 6.33
C GLN A 135 -29.39 -36.13 5.15
N PRO A 136 -30.39 -35.27 5.33
CA PRO A 136 -31.29 -34.88 4.25
C PRO A 136 -30.51 -34.18 3.14
N MET A 137 -30.72 -34.65 1.89
CA MET A 137 -29.96 -34.26 0.70
C MET A 137 -29.83 -32.75 0.53
N LEU A 138 -30.95 -32.03 0.56
CA LEU A 138 -30.97 -30.58 0.39
C LEU A 138 -30.18 -29.86 1.49
N GLY A 139 -30.29 -30.33 2.74
CA GLY A 139 -29.60 -29.74 3.89
C GLY A 139 -28.08 -29.92 3.80
N ALA A 140 -27.62 -31.10 3.42
CA ALA A 140 -26.19 -31.40 3.26
C ALA A 140 -25.53 -30.53 2.18
N TYR A 141 -26.17 -30.37 1.02
CA TYR A 141 -25.66 -29.51 -0.05
C TYR A 141 -25.66 -28.03 0.34
N LEU A 142 -26.72 -27.52 0.97
CA LEU A 142 -26.80 -26.12 1.40
C LEU A 142 -25.74 -25.78 2.46
N VAL A 143 -25.56 -26.63 3.47
CA VAL A 143 -24.55 -26.43 4.52
C VAL A 143 -23.14 -26.48 3.93
N SER A 144 -22.87 -27.43 3.02
CA SER A 144 -21.54 -27.55 2.40
C SER A 144 -21.23 -26.39 1.46
N LEU A 145 -22.22 -25.92 0.68
CA LEU A 145 -22.08 -24.74 -0.16
C LEU A 145 -21.85 -23.48 0.69
N PHE A 146 -22.59 -23.30 1.79
CA PHE A 146 -22.39 -22.19 2.70
C PHE A 146 -20.98 -22.19 3.30
N MET A 147 -20.48 -23.35 3.73
CA MET A 147 -19.10 -23.49 4.20
C MET A 147 -18.08 -23.18 3.11
N ALA A 148 -18.30 -23.62 1.88
CA ALA A 148 -17.45 -23.30 0.73
C ALA A 148 -17.39 -21.79 0.43
N ILE A 149 -18.53 -21.11 0.53
CA ILE A 149 -18.60 -19.65 0.37
C ILE A 149 -17.78 -18.97 1.47
N LEU A 150 -17.91 -19.41 2.73
CA LEU A 150 -17.08 -18.87 3.82
C LEU A 150 -15.59 -19.14 3.61
N GLU A 151 -15.22 -20.34 3.12
CA GLU A 151 -13.84 -20.75 2.78
C GLU A 151 -13.20 -19.85 1.71
N ILE A 152 -14.01 -19.29 0.80
CA ILE A 152 -13.55 -18.39 -0.26
C ILE A 152 -13.58 -16.93 0.21
N VAL A 153 -14.73 -16.47 0.71
CA VAL A 153 -15.00 -15.06 0.99
C VAL A 153 -14.19 -14.56 2.17
N VAL A 154 -14.12 -15.32 3.27
CA VAL A 154 -13.43 -14.87 4.49
C VAL A 154 -11.95 -14.60 4.20
N PRO A 155 -11.16 -15.55 3.65
CA PRO A 155 -9.75 -15.27 3.41
C PRO A 155 -9.52 -14.24 2.30
N THR A 156 -10.39 -14.15 1.30
CA THR A 156 -10.29 -13.13 0.24
C THR A 156 -10.48 -11.72 0.81
N LEU A 157 -11.46 -11.52 1.70
CA LEU A 157 -11.69 -10.24 2.37
C LEU A 157 -10.50 -9.86 3.27
N PHE A 158 -10.06 -10.78 4.13
CA PHE A 158 -8.91 -10.55 5.00
C PHE A 158 -7.62 -10.30 4.20
N GLY A 159 -7.38 -11.09 3.15
CA GLY A 159 -6.24 -10.91 2.24
C GLY A 159 -6.24 -9.56 1.54
N THR A 160 -7.39 -9.10 1.06
CA THR A 160 -7.53 -7.80 0.39
C THR A 160 -7.30 -6.63 1.34
N MET A 161 -7.88 -6.68 2.55
CA MET A 161 -7.70 -5.65 3.57
C MET A 161 -6.25 -5.58 4.07
N LEU A 162 -5.62 -6.75 4.26
CA LEU A 162 -4.22 -6.86 4.65
C LEU A 162 -3.28 -6.37 3.54
N ALA A 163 -3.55 -6.71 2.27
CA ALA A 163 -2.78 -6.20 1.13
C ALA A 163 -2.90 -4.68 1.00
N THR A 164 -4.09 -4.13 1.17
CA THR A 164 -4.34 -2.68 1.09
C THR A 164 -3.63 -1.93 2.22
N SER A 165 -3.74 -2.41 3.46
CA SER A 165 -3.05 -1.81 4.61
C SER A 165 -1.52 -1.91 4.49
N TRP A 166 -1.02 -3.04 3.98
CA TRP A 166 0.41 -3.23 3.71
C TRP A 166 0.91 -2.26 2.63
N LEU A 167 0.22 -2.16 1.49
CA LEU A 167 0.59 -1.23 0.41
C LEU A 167 0.61 0.22 0.91
N ARG A 168 -0.39 0.60 1.71
CA ARG A 168 -0.43 1.90 2.38
C ARG A 168 0.76 2.10 3.32
N SER A 169 1.17 1.06 4.06
CA SER A 169 2.33 1.14 4.95
C SER A 169 3.66 1.28 4.20
N ASP A 170 3.84 0.58 3.07
CA ASP A 170 5.06 0.65 2.25
C ASP A 170 5.19 2.03 1.58
N PHE A 171 4.07 2.57 1.12
CA PHE A 171 3.98 3.95 0.62
C PHE A 171 4.36 4.96 1.72
N LEU A 172 3.68 4.90 2.86
CA LEU A 172 3.92 5.82 3.98
C LEU A 172 5.32 5.71 4.57
N ALA A 173 5.98 4.54 4.48
CA ALA A 173 7.37 4.38 4.91
C ALA A 173 8.32 5.25 4.09
N LYS A 174 8.12 5.32 2.76
CA LYS A 174 8.92 6.16 1.86
C LYS A 174 8.66 7.64 2.11
N GLU A 175 7.39 8.01 2.25
CA GLU A 175 7.00 9.39 2.57
C GLU A 175 7.52 9.83 3.93
N TYR A 176 7.48 8.95 4.94
CA TYR A 176 8.07 9.21 6.24
C TYR A 176 9.59 9.35 6.16
N GLY A 177 10.28 8.52 5.36
CA GLY A 177 11.72 8.63 5.11
C GLY A 177 12.10 10.00 4.57
N TRP A 178 11.43 10.45 3.50
CA TRP A 178 11.61 11.78 2.93
C TRP A 178 11.34 12.90 3.96
N ALA A 179 10.18 12.86 4.64
CA ALA A 179 9.82 13.90 5.60
C ALA A 179 10.79 13.94 6.81
N ARG A 180 11.31 12.79 7.22
CA ARG A 180 12.33 12.68 8.27
C ARG A 180 13.66 13.28 7.83
N GLU A 181 14.09 13.05 6.60
CA GLU A 181 15.30 13.64 6.03
C GLU A 181 15.18 15.17 5.94
N LEU A 182 14.03 15.67 5.46
CA LEU A 182 13.74 17.10 5.43
C LEU A 182 13.76 17.70 6.84
N ALA A 183 13.06 17.10 7.81
CA ALA A 183 13.06 17.60 9.19
C ALA A 183 14.45 17.54 9.85
N ALA A 184 15.29 16.56 9.49
CA ALA A 184 16.64 16.41 10.02
C ALA A 184 17.63 17.42 9.43
N ARG A 185 17.47 17.83 8.16
CA ARG A 185 18.35 18.81 7.52
C ARG A 185 18.08 20.25 7.99
N MET A 186 16.80 20.59 8.20
CA MET A 186 16.33 21.96 8.50
C MET A 186 17.05 22.68 9.65
N PRO A 187 17.41 22.05 10.79
CA PRO A 187 18.16 22.73 11.84
C PRO A 187 19.58 23.15 11.44
N ASN A 188 20.20 22.38 10.55
CA ASN A 188 21.59 22.56 10.12
C ASN A 188 21.71 23.54 8.94
N GLU A 189 20.61 23.84 8.27
CA GLU A 189 20.58 24.81 7.18
C GLU A 189 20.82 26.23 7.69
N MET A 190 21.67 26.98 6.97
CA MET A 190 21.89 28.40 7.23
C MET A 190 20.59 29.21 7.09
N ASN A 191 19.78 28.85 6.11
CA ASN A 191 18.48 29.45 5.84
C ASN A 191 17.41 28.36 5.59
N PRO A 192 16.75 27.85 6.65
CA PRO A 192 15.78 26.76 6.50
C PRO A 192 14.59 27.12 5.61
N GLN A 193 14.23 28.41 5.54
CA GLN A 193 13.15 28.89 4.67
C GLN A 193 13.53 28.75 3.19
N GLU A 194 14.78 29.05 2.84
CA GLU A 194 15.30 28.85 1.48
C GLU A 194 15.43 27.36 1.14
N ALA A 195 15.94 26.54 2.07
CA ALA A 195 16.00 25.09 1.88
C ALA A 195 14.61 24.45 1.68
N TRP A 196 13.54 25.04 2.25
CA TRP A 196 12.15 24.62 1.99
C TRP A 196 11.69 25.02 0.60
N ARG A 197 11.97 26.27 0.19
CA ARG A 197 11.63 26.76 -1.15
C ARG A 197 12.36 26.01 -2.25
N ASP A 198 13.63 25.66 -2.02
CA ASP A 198 14.43 24.87 -2.96
C ASP A 198 13.89 23.44 -3.08
N GLU A 199 13.37 22.85 -2.01
CA GLU A 199 12.67 21.55 -2.09
C GLU A 199 11.43 21.64 -3.00
N VAL A 200 10.60 22.68 -2.81
CA VAL A 200 9.42 22.92 -3.65
C VAL A 200 9.82 23.13 -5.11
N ARG A 201 10.86 23.94 -5.36
CA ARG A 201 11.39 24.18 -6.71
C ARG A 201 11.91 22.89 -7.35
N SER A 202 12.66 22.07 -6.60
CA SER A 202 13.18 20.79 -7.06
C SER A 202 12.04 19.85 -7.48
N ILE A 203 11.00 19.72 -6.65
CA ILE A 203 9.84 18.88 -6.95
C ILE A 203 9.09 19.38 -8.18
N ARG A 204 8.88 20.70 -8.33
CA ARG A 204 8.27 21.28 -9.54
C ARG A 204 9.08 20.99 -10.80
N GLN A 205 10.40 21.17 -10.72
CA GLN A 205 11.29 20.88 -11.84
C GLN A 205 11.29 19.38 -12.21
N GLU A 206 11.22 18.49 -11.22
CA GLU A 206 11.03 17.07 -11.46
C GLU A 206 9.71 16.76 -12.17
N ILE A 207 8.60 17.36 -11.74
CA ILE A 207 7.29 17.23 -12.38
C ILE A 207 7.35 17.69 -13.84
N GLU A 208 7.94 18.86 -14.11
CA GLU A 208 8.10 19.40 -15.46
C GLU A 208 8.97 18.47 -16.34
N ASN A 209 10.07 17.96 -15.80
CA ASN A 209 10.95 17.03 -16.50
C ASN A 209 10.24 15.71 -16.83
N VAL A 210 9.45 15.17 -15.89
CA VAL A 210 8.68 13.94 -16.12
C VAL A 210 7.56 14.20 -17.14
N ASN A 211 6.87 15.34 -17.08
CA ASN A 211 5.87 15.73 -18.08
C ASN A 211 6.48 15.84 -19.49
N ARG A 212 7.68 16.44 -19.62
CA ARG A 212 8.39 16.50 -20.89
C ARG A 212 8.66 15.11 -21.45
N ARG A 213 9.15 14.19 -20.62
CA ARG A 213 9.39 12.78 -21.00
C ARG A 213 8.11 12.05 -21.38
N ILE A 214 7.00 12.31 -20.70
CA ILE A 214 5.69 11.75 -21.08
C ILE A 214 5.31 12.21 -22.48
N ASN A 215 5.45 13.50 -22.79
CA ASN A 215 5.14 14.03 -24.11
C ASN A 215 6.03 13.39 -25.19
N GLU A 216 7.34 13.25 -24.92
CA GLU A 216 8.28 12.56 -25.81
C GLU A 216 7.85 11.11 -26.07
N TRP A 217 7.51 10.35 -25.03
CA TRP A 217 7.04 8.97 -25.17
C TRP A 217 5.69 8.87 -25.85
N GLN A 218 4.79 9.85 -25.68
CA GLN A 218 3.51 9.88 -26.39
C GLN A 218 3.73 10.06 -27.89
N THR A 219 4.63 10.96 -28.29
CA THR A 219 5.03 11.11 -29.70
C THR A 219 5.65 9.82 -30.23
N GLU A 220 6.60 9.22 -29.50
CA GLU A 220 7.25 7.96 -29.89
C GLU A 220 6.24 6.80 -29.99
N MET A 221 5.20 6.81 -29.15
CA MET A 221 4.13 5.81 -29.15
C MET A 221 3.24 5.96 -30.38
N HIS A 222 2.89 7.19 -30.78
CA HIS A 222 2.14 7.45 -32.01
C HIS A 222 2.92 7.03 -33.26
N GLU A 223 4.24 7.26 -33.30
CA GLU A 223 5.10 6.77 -34.38
C GLU A 223 5.18 5.24 -34.40
N ALA A 224 5.33 4.61 -33.23
CA ALA A 224 5.36 3.16 -33.11
C ALA A 224 4.04 2.50 -33.53
N ASP A 225 2.90 3.13 -33.24
CA ASP A 225 1.57 2.70 -33.66
C ASP A 225 1.40 2.79 -35.18
N ALA A 226 1.85 3.89 -35.80
CA ALA A 226 1.86 4.05 -37.26
C ALA A 226 2.72 2.97 -37.95
N ASP A 227 3.85 2.60 -37.35
CA ASP A 227 4.72 1.51 -37.81
C ASP A 227 4.22 0.10 -37.44
N ARG A 228 3.05 -0.02 -36.78
CA ARG A 228 2.47 -1.29 -36.29
C ARG A 228 3.38 -2.08 -35.35
N ARG A 229 4.23 -1.39 -34.59
CA ARG A 229 5.14 -1.99 -33.58
C ARG A 229 4.44 -2.11 -32.22
N TRP A 230 3.47 -3.01 -32.13
CA TRP A 230 2.59 -3.18 -30.96
C TRP A 230 3.33 -3.45 -29.63
N ASP A 231 4.44 -4.19 -29.66
CA ASP A 231 5.25 -4.45 -28.46
C ASP A 231 5.87 -3.15 -27.91
N LYS A 232 6.31 -2.26 -28.81
CA LYS A 232 6.87 -0.96 -28.45
C LYS A 232 5.80 0.00 -27.94
N VAL A 233 4.60 -0.01 -28.54
CA VAL A 233 3.45 0.76 -28.05
C VAL A 233 3.15 0.39 -26.61
N ARG A 234 3.04 -0.91 -26.32
CA ARG A 234 2.76 -1.41 -24.96
C ARG A 234 3.86 -1.06 -23.95
N GLU A 235 5.13 -1.13 -24.36
CA GLU A 235 6.25 -0.70 -23.52
C GLU A 235 6.16 0.80 -23.17
N LEU A 236 5.82 1.64 -24.16
CA LEU A 236 5.70 3.08 -24.00
C LEU A 236 4.47 3.47 -23.16
N GLU A 237 3.33 2.82 -23.36
CA GLU A 237 2.14 2.98 -22.51
C GLU A 237 2.47 2.72 -21.04
N GLU A 238 3.21 1.65 -20.75
CA GLU A 238 3.62 1.30 -19.40
C GLU A 238 4.61 2.32 -18.80
N LYS A 239 5.55 2.84 -19.60
CA LYS A 239 6.45 3.93 -19.17
C LYS A 239 5.69 5.21 -18.85
N ILE A 240 4.75 5.60 -19.71
CA ILE A 240 3.89 6.77 -19.51
C ILE A 240 3.05 6.60 -18.24
N ARG A 241 2.44 5.43 -18.04
CA ARG A 241 1.64 5.13 -16.85
C ARG A 241 2.45 5.29 -15.56
N ARG A 242 3.65 4.71 -15.48
CA ARG A 242 4.55 4.85 -14.32
C ARG A 242 4.99 6.29 -14.08
N ALA A 243 5.27 7.05 -15.14
CA ALA A 243 5.63 8.45 -15.02
C ALA A 243 4.48 9.32 -14.51
N LYS A 244 3.23 9.03 -14.92
CA LYS A 244 2.04 9.70 -14.37
C LYS A 244 1.85 9.39 -12.89
N GLU A 245 2.07 8.14 -12.46
CA GLU A 245 2.06 7.77 -11.03
C GLU A 245 3.13 8.53 -10.24
N GLN A 246 4.33 8.71 -10.82
CA GLN A 246 5.39 9.49 -10.22
C GLN A 246 5.03 10.98 -10.08
N ILE A 247 4.41 11.58 -11.11
CA ILE A 247 3.93 12.97 -11.03
C ILE A 247 2.91 13.11 -9.91
N HIS A 248 1.92 12.22 -9.85
CA HIS A 248 0.89 12.28 -8.82
C HIS A 248 1.49 12.22 -7.40
N LEU A 249 2.51 11.38 -7.19
CA LEU A 249 3.25 11.34 -5.93
C LEU A 249 3.95 12.66 -5.60
N GLN A 250 4.60 13.28 -6.59
CA GLN A 250 5.31 14.55 -6.42
C GLN A 250 4.34 15.71 -6.17
N GLU A 251 3.18 15.72 -6.82
CA GLU A 251 2.09 16.68 -6.55
C GLU A 251 1.53 16.53 -5.12
N ASP A 252 1.39 15.30 -4.65
CA ASP A 252 0.95 15.01 -3.28
C ASP A 252 1.96 15.55 -2.24
N ARG A 253 3.26 15.39 -2.51
CA ARG A 253 4.34 15.96 -1.68
C ARG A 253 4.35 17.47 -1.72
N LEU A 254 4.16 18.07 -2.89
CA LEU A 254 4.08 19.52 -3.06
C LEU A 254 2.93 20.10 -2.25
N THR A 255 1.75 19.48 -2.34
CA THR A 255 0.57 19.85 -1.54
C THR A 255 0.86 19.81 -0.03
N ARG A 256 1.63 18.82 0.44
CA ARG A 256 2.04 18.72 1.85
C ARG A 256 3.06 19.79 2.24
N LEU A 257 4.04 20.06 1.39
CA LEU A 257 5.02 21.13 1.61
C LEU A 257 4.36 22.51 1.66
N GLU A 258 3.41 22.77 0.77
CA GLU A 258 2.65 24.03 0.71
C GLU A 258 1.74 24.17 1.95
N ARG A 259 1.06 23.10 2.36
CA ARG A 259 0.20 23.08 3.56
C ARG A 259 0.96 23.42 4.84
N TRP A 260 2.20 22.96 4.96
CA TRP A 260 2.98 23.10 6.20
C TRP A 260 3.97 24.26 6.20
N TYR A 261 4.18 24.93 5.05
CA TYR A 261 5.08 26.09 4.98
C TYR A 261 4.57 27.23 5.88
N PRO A 262 5.40 27.78 6.78
CA PRO A 262 4.96 28.83 7.71
C PRO A 262 5.01 30.24 7.13
N GLY A 263 5.51 30.43 5.91
CA GLY A 263 5.58 31.73 5.25
C GLY A 263 4.38 32.03 4.34
N PRO A 264 4.32 33.24 3.75
CA PRO A 264 3.33 33.58 2.74
C PRO A 264 3.33 32.58 1.58
N ALA A 265 2.16 32.14 1.12
CA ALA A 265 2.05 31.23 -0.01
C ALA A 265 2.71 31.78 -1.30
N ALA A 266 2.79 33.11 -1.43
CA ALA A 266 3.47 33.80 -2.53
C ALA A 266 4.98 33.50 -2.58
N ASP A 267 5.62 33.14 -1.46
CA ASP A 267 7.05 32.81 -1.43
C ASP A 267 7.36 31.44 -2.05
N LEU A 268 6.33 30.63 -2.29
CA LEU A 268 6.42 29.30 -2.90
C LEU A 268 6.03 29.33 -4.39
N GLN A 269 5.59 30.46 -4.93
CA GLN A 269 5.23 30.63 -6.34
C GLN A 269 6.49 30.87 -7.18
#